data_AF-A0A0F2JML0-F1
#
_entry.id   AF-A0A0F2JML0-F1
#
_cell.length_a   1.000
_cell.length_b   1.000
_cell.length_c   1.000
_cell.angle_alpha   90.00
_cell.angle_beta   90.00
_cell.angle_gamma   90.00
#
_symmetry.space_group_name_H-M   'P 1'
#
loop_
_entity.id
_entity.type
_entity.pdbx_description
1 polymer ?
#
loop_
_entity_poly.entity_id
_entity_poly.type
_entity_poly.pdbx_seq_one_letter_code
_entity_poly.pdbx_strand_id
1 'polypeptide(L)'
;MKPVKITDTTLRDAHQSLWATRMRTEDMLPILSDMDDMGFFSMEVWGGATFDVCLRFLGEDPWERLREIKRHVKKTPLQMLLRAQSLVGYQHYPDDVVREFVSLSVKNGIDIIRIFDSLNDVRNMVVPMQAAKMAGAHVQASVVYTISPVHTTKHYLETATALAELGADSLCIKDMAGLLTPFKAYELISLLKKELGIMIHLHSHYIGGMAVGTYLKAVEAGADVIDTASVPLAFGASQPPVETVVRAFQDTGYDSGLNLRQLFRIAKYFEALRKSRGFERGITRISDMRVFEHQVPGGMISNLVSQLEEQGALERIHEVLDEIPKVRAELGYPPLVTPTSQIVGTQAVLNVLSRARYKLVPGEVKAYVRGLYGRPPAPINAEIQKKIIGDEQPLSVRPADKLEPGMPKAVKDSMGLAHSPEDIVSYALFPQIAKKFFEEREQGVISKEETKSVKGSSGIAETKETKTTWLSKEDSNLNLQEIKELIQIIDETEISELNLESDGVKISIRKGPNQVAGVPVTAAARQVDRALGADPVVRVSPNVETVVANTPEAVVNANTEIISAPMVGTFYSSQSPDSDAFVKVGQMVEVGQIVCIVEAMKLMNEIESEFKGKVIQVLAENGQPVEYGQPLFVIEK
;
A
#
# COMPACT_ATOMS: atom_id res chain seq x y z
N MET A 1 1.82 39.48 10.51
CA MET A 1 1.82 38.03 10.19
C MET A 1 1.41 37.87 8.73
N LYS A 2 1.50 36.67 8.16
CA LYS A 2 1.01 36.36 6.81
C LYS A 2 -0.13 35.34 6.94
N PRO A 3 -1.18 35.40 6.11
CA PRO A 3 -2.13 34.30 5.92
C PRO A 3 -1.39 32.96 5.72
N VAL A 4 -1.82 31.91 6.42
CA VAL A 4 -1.34 30.56 6.12
C VAL A 4 -1.98 30.10 4.81
N LYS A 5 -1.17 29.52 3.92
CA LYS A 5 -1.71 28.90 2.71
C LYS A 5 -2.01 27.42 2.95
N ILE A 6 -2.95 26.87 2.18
CA ILE A 6 -3.42 25.50 2.37
C ILE A 6 -3.26 24.73 1.05
N THR A 7 -2.71 23.53 1.15
CA THR A 7 -2.72 22.52 0.08
C THR A 7 -3.85 21.54 0.35
N ASP A 8 -4.62 21.17 -0.68
CA ASP A 8 -5.56 20.05 -0.58
C ASP A 8 -4.88 18.74 -0.98
N THR A 9 -5.09 17.67 -0.20
CA THR A 9 -4.59 16.31 -0.49
C THR A 9 -5.71 15.32 -0.81
N THR A 10 -6.96 15.80 -0.96
CA THR A 10 -8.17 14.97 -1.06
C THR A 10 -8.12 14.02 -2.27
N LEU A 11 -7.55 14.49 -3.38
CA LEU A 11 -7.44 13.73 -4.64
C LEU A 11 -6.19 12.82 -4.72
N ARG A 12 -5.32 12.81 -3.71
CA ARG A 12 -4.09 12.01 -3.68
C ARG A 12 -3.89 11.30 -2.34
N ASP A 13 -3.33 11.97 -1.33
CA ASP A 13 -2.91 11.30 -0.08
C ASP A 13 -4.09 10.84 0.78
N ALA A 14 -5.22 11.55 0.74
CA ALA A 14 -6.36 11.26 1.60
C ALA A 14 -7.04 9.92 1.25
N HIS A 15 -7.37 9.71 -0.04
CA HIS A 15 -7.90 8.43 -0.51
C HIS A 15 -6.84 7.33 -0.61
N GLN A 16 -5.55 7.68 -0.79
CA GLN A 16 -4.45 6.73 -0.58
C GLN A 16 -4.43 6.19 0.86
N SER A 17 -4.67 7.06 1.85
CA SER A 17 -4.61 6.72 3.27
C SER A 17 -5.85 6.00 3.81
N LEU A 18 -7.04 6.28 3.27
CA LEU A 18 -8.31 5.73 3.77
C LEU A 18 -8.99 4.72 2.84
N TRP A 19 -8.86 4.88 1.52
CA TRP A 19 -9.66 4.16 0.52
C TRP A 19 -8.76 3.29 -0.39
N ALA A 20 -7.59 2.87 0.10
CA ALA A 20 -6.58 2.09 -0.64
C ALA A 20 -6.22 2.68 -2.03
N THR A 21 -6.26 4.01 -2.17
CA THR A 21 -6.04 4.76 -3.41
C THR A 21 -7.09 4.52 -4.51
N ARG A 22 -8.27 3.96 -4.16
CA ARG A 22 -9.30 3.50 -5.13
C ARG A 22 -10.27 4.59 -5.63
N MET A 23 -10.01 5.88 -5.41
CA MET A 23 -10.81 6.94 -6.06
C MET A 23 -10.55 6.93 -7.57
N ARG A 24 -11.63 6.83 -8.36
CA ARG A 24 -11.58 6.74 -9.84
C ARG A 24 -11.52 8.11 -10.47
N THR A 25 -11.03 8.22 -11.71
CA THR A 25 -10.98 9.51 -12.42
C THR A 25 -12.39 10.11 -12.59
N GLU A 26 -13.38 9.28 -12.87
CA GLU A 26 -14.81 9.64 -12.93
C GLU A 26 -15.38 10.20 -11.60
N ASP A 27 -14.80 9.82 -10.45
CA ASP A 27 -15.15 10.35 -9.12
C ASP A 27 -14.49 11.72 -8.84
N MET A 28 -13.55 12.14 -9.68
CA MET A 28 -12.82 13.41 -9.52
C MET A 28 -13.44 14.51 -10.39
N LEU A 29 -13.68 14.23 -11.69
CA LEU A 29 -14.08 15.26 -12.67
C LEU A 29 -15.25 16.16 -12.22
N PRO A 30 -16.35 15.66 -11.62
CA PRO A 30 -17.52 16.48 -11.32
C PRO A 30 -17.29 17.58 -10.27
N ILE A 31 -16.22 17.51 -9.47
CA ILE A 31 -15.94 18.46 -8.38
C ILE A 31 -14.72 19.35 -8.64
N LEU A 32 -13.92 19.08 -9.69
CA LEU A 32 -12.66 19.80 -9.96
C LEU A 32 -12.84 21.32 -10.07
N SER A 33 -13.92 21.80 -10.69
CA SER A 33 -14.16 23.25 -10.83
C SER A 33 -14.51 23.94 -9.51
N ASP A 34 -15.19 23.25 -8.58
CA ASP A 34 -15.47 23.80 -7.24
C ASP A 34 -14.19 23.85 -6.39
N MET A 35 -13.26 22.91 -6.63
CA MET A 35 -11.95 22.88 -5.95
C MET A 35 -10.97 23.91 -6.52
N ASP A 36 -10.93 24.11 -7.85
CA ASP A 36 -10.07 25.11 -8.50
C ASP A 36 -10.49 26.56 -8.15
N ASP A 37 -11.78 26.79 -7.92
CA ASP A 37 -12.32 28.07 -7.45
C ASP A 37 -12.03 28.34 -5.96
N MET A 38 -11.54 27.35 -5.20
CA MET A 38 -11.41 27.46 -3.75
C MET A 38 -10.24 28.35 -3.30
N GLY A 39 -9.19 28.50 -4.13
CA GLY A 39 -8.02 29.34 -3.82
C GLY A 39 -6.93 28.65 -2.99
N PHE A 40 -6.76 27.34 -3.13
CA PHE A 40 -5.64 26.60 -2.52
C PHE A 40 -4.27 27.06 -3.04
N PHE A 41 -3.21 26.81 -2.28
CA PHE A 41 -1.82 26.98 -2.74
C PHE A 41 -1.49 26.00 -3.87
N SER A 42 -1.95 24.77 -3.72
CA SER A 42 -1.91 23.71 -4.72
C SER A 42 -2.95 22.64 -4.37
N MET A 43 -3.29 21.82 -5.36
CA MET A 43 -4.01 20.56 -5.16
C MET A 43 -3.01 19.43 -5.40
N GLU A 44 -2.77 18.60 -4.40
CA GLU A 44 -1.99 17.39 -4.57
C GLU A 44 -2.89 16.30 -5.18
N VAL A 45 -2.60 15.92 -6.43
CA VAL A 45 -3.49 15.09 -7.27
C VAL A 45 -2.81 13.86 -7.86
N TRP A 46 -1.49 13.74 -7.73
CA TRP A 46 -0.71 12.74 -8.47
C TRP A 46 0.54 12.22 -7.73
N GLY A 47 1.15 11.18 -8.28
CA GLY A 47 2.29 10.49 -7.65
C GLY A 47 1.89 9.68 -6.42
N GLY A 48 2.86 9.38 -5.55
CA GLY A 48 2.64 8.38 -4.50
C GLY A 48 2.18 7.03 -5.10
N ALA A 49 1.15 6.42 -4.52
CA ALA A 49 0.56 5.18 -5.02
C ALA A 49 -0.55 5.38 -6.07
N THR A 50 -0.84 6.61 -6.53
CA THR A 50 -1.90 6.79 -7.55
C THR A 50 -1.51 6.17 -8.89
N PHE A 51 -0.22 6.20 -9.24
CA PHE A 51 0.26 5.77 -10.56
C PHE A 51 0.11 4.25 -10.76
N ASP A 52 0.62 3.44 -9.84
CA ASP A 52 0.55 1.98 -9.98
C ASP A 52 -0.88 1.47 -9.76
N VAL A 53 -1.66 2.08 -8.86
CA VAL A 53 -3.07 1.71 -8.62
C VAL A 53 -3.97 1.99 -9.82
N CYS A 54 -3.73 3.06 -10.59
CA CYS A 54 -4.46 3.33 -11.84
C CYS A 54 -4.32 2.16 -12.83
N LEU A 55 -3.07 1.76 -13.11
CA LEU A 55 -2.74 0.69 -14.05
C LEU A 55 -3.13 -0.70 -13.54
N ARG A 56 -2.82 -1.00 -12.27
CA ARG A 56 -2.92 -2.36 -11.69
C ARG A 56 -4.34 -2.77 -11.30
N PHE A 57 -5.16 -1.82 -10.84
CA PHE A 57 -6.42 -2.12 -10.15
C PHE A 57 -7.62 -1.36 -10.72
N LEU A 58 -7.46 -0.09 -11.09
CA LEU A 58 -8.58 0.72 -11.55
C LEU A 58 -8.88 0.53 -13.04
N GLY A 59 -7.90 0.11 -13.84
CA GLY A 59 -8.04 0.04 -15.30
C GLY A 59 -8.18 1.45 -15.88
N GLU A 60 -7.25 2.33 -15.50
CA GLU A 60 -7.21 3.74 -15.87
C GLU A 60 -5.77 4.15 -16.21
N ASP A 61 -5.56 4.97 -17.25
CA ASP A 61 -4.25 5.57 -17.53
C ASP A 61 -3.97 6.69 -16.50
N PRO A 62 -2.92 6.61 -15.66
CA PRO A 62 -2.58 7.69 -14.73
C PRO A 62 -2.22 8.99 -15.46
N TRP A 63 -1.70 8.93 -16.69
CA TRP A 63 -1.37 10.13 -17.47
C TRP A 63 -2.63 10.80 -18.00
N GLU A 64 -3.63 10.07 -18.50
CA GLU A 64 -4.91 10.67 -18.88
C GLU A 64 -5.65 11.22 -17.66
N ARG A 65 -5.58 10.57 -16.49
CA ARG A 65 -6.08 11.16 -15.23
C ARG A 65 -5.44 12.53 -14.98
N LEU A 66 -4.12 12.67 -15.14
CA LEU A 66 -3.43 13.96 -15.00
C LEU A 66 -3.88 14.97 -16.06
N ARG A 67 -3.97 14.55 -17.34
CA ARG A 67 -4.41 15.42 -18.44
C ARG A 67 -5.85 15.91 -18.25
N GLU A 68 -6.77 15.05 -17.82
CA GLU A 68 -8.16 15.43 -17.49
C GLU A 68 -8.21 16.38 -16.29
N ILE A 69 -7.44 16.12 -15.22
CA ILE A 69 -7.40 17.04 -14.08
C ILE A 69 -6.86 18.41 -14.51
N LYS A 70 -5.75 18.48 -15.27
CA LYS A 70 -5.23 19.73 -15.83
C LYS A 70 -6.15 20.35 -16.89
N ARG A 71 -7.08 19.58 -17.49
CA ARG A 71 -8.10 20.11 -18.41
C ARG A 71 -9.15 20.94 -17.68
N HIS A 72 -9.50 20.58 -16.45
CA HIS A 72 -10.52 21.25 -15.64
C HIS A 72 -9.95 22.24 -14.61
N VAL A 73 -8.83 21.91 -13.96
CA VAL A 73 -8.14 22.77 -12.98
C VAL A 73 -7.19 23.72 -13.71
N LYS A 74 -7.41 25.04 -13.58
CA LYS A 74 -6.71 26.10 -14.34
C LYS A 74 -6.08 27.18 -13.48
N LYS A 75 -6.57 27.41 -12.28
CA LYS A 75 -6.13 28.50 -11.37
C LYS A 75 -5.14 27.99 -10.33
N THR A 76 -5.32 26.74 -9.91
CA THR A 76 -4.64 26.10 -8.81
C THR A 76 -3.48 25.23 -9.32
N PRO A 77 -2.24 25.42 -8.83
CA PRO A 77 -1.10 24.56 -9.16
C PRO A 77 -1.36 23.09 -8.79
N LEU A 78 -1.04 22.17 -9.68
CA LEU A 78 -1.07 20.73 -9.41
C LEU A 78 0.24 20.28 -8.77
N GLN A 79 0.15 19.65 -7.60
CA GLN A 79 1.27 19.05 -6.88
C GLN A 79 1.28 17.53 -7.05
N MET A 80 2.47 16.94 -7.12
CA MET A 80 2.68 15.49 -7.00
C MET A 80 3.67 15.13 -5.90
N LEU A 81 3.55 13.92 -5.35
CA LEU A 81 4.55 13.31 -4.47
C LEU A 81 5.48 12.37 -5.27
N LEU A 82 6.79 12.63 -5.22
CA LEU A 82 7.83 11.88 -5.93
C LEU A 82 8.88 11.32 -4.95
N ARG A 83 9.12 10.01 -4.95
CA ARG A 83 10.11 9.36 -4.07
C ARG A 83 11.52 9.37 -4.67
N ALA A 84 12.05 10.56 -4.95
CA ALA A 84 13.41 10.77 -5.43
C ALA A 84 13.80 9.79 -6.56
N GLN A 85 14.92 9.07 -6.42
CA GLN A 85 15.41 8.06 -7.37
C GLN A 85 14.46 6.87 -7.59
N SER A 86 13.50 6.64 -6.69
CA SER A 86 12.45 5.60 -6.84
C SER A 86 11.19 6.10 -7.56
N LEU A 87 11.09 7.39 -7.90
CA LEU A 87 9.99 8.00 -8.63
C LEU A 87 8.61 7.69 -8.00
N VAL A 88 7.80 6.85 -8.64
CA VAL A 88 6.52 6.33 -8.15
C VAL A 88 6.54 4.81 -7.89
N GLY A 89 7.67 4.15 -8.13
CA GLY A 89 7.86 2.71 -7.97
C GLY A 89 8.38 2.28 -6.59
N TYR A 90 9.14 1.19 -6.56
CA TYR A 90 9.59 0.54 -5.30
C TYR A 90 11.10 0.30 -5.20
N GLN A 91 11.85 0.56 -6.27
CA GLN A 91 13.30 0.43 -6.35
C GLN A 91 13.89 1.69 -7.02
N HIS A 92 15.22 1.87 -6.98
CA HIS A 92 15.87 2.95 -7.71
C HIS A 92 15.83 2.71 -9.22
N TYR A 93 15.50 3.75 -9.98
CA TYR A 93 15.55 3.75 -11.44
C TYR A 93 16.84 4.43 -11.96
N PRO A 94 17.31 4.10 -13.17
CA PRO A 94 18.44 4.78 -13.78
C PRO A 94 18.09 6.24 -14.14
N ASP A 95 19.11 7.08 -14.26
CA ASP A 95 18.92 8.54 -14.36
C ASP A 95 18.23 9.05 -15.64
N ASP A 96 18.24 8.26 -16.72
CA ASP A 96 17.50 8.58 -17.94
C ASP A 96 15.98 8.41 -17.74
N VAL A 97 15.56 7.32 -17.10
CA VAL A 97 14.17 7.09 -16.68
C VAL A 97 13.69 8.18 -15.72
N VAL A 98 14.55 8.60 -14.78
CA VAL A 98 14.25 9.71 -13.85
C VAL A 98 14.03 11.03 -14.58
N ARG A 99 14.89 11.38 -15.53
CA ARG A 99 14.76 12.64 -16.30
C ARG A 99 13.53 12.62 -17.19
N GLU A 100 13.26 11.51 -17.89
CA GLU A 100 12.10 11.41 -18.79
C GLU A 100 10.79 11.44 -18.00
N PHE A 101 10.64 10.65 -16.93
CA PHE A 101 9.43 10.65 -16.11
C PHE A 101 9.11 12.05 -15.57
N VAL A 102 10.11 12.76 -15.05
CA VAL A 102 9.92 14.11 -14.50
C VAL A 102 9.59 15.12 -15.61
N SER A 103 10.24 15.03 -16.77
CA SER A 103 9.92 15.86 -17.95
C SER A 103 8.47 15.67 -18.39
N LEU A 104 8.03 14.42 -18.57
CA LEU A 104 6.66 14.09 -18.97
C LEU A 104 5.63 14.48 -17.90
N SER A 105 5.98 14.39 -16.60
CA SER A 105 5.08 14.81 -15.50
C SER A 105 4.74 16.30 -15.57
N VAL A 106 5.74 17.15 -15.80
CA VAL A 106 5.54 18.61 -15.94
C VAL A 106 4.81 18.93 -17.24
N LYS A 107 5.24 18.32 -18.36
CA LYS A 107 4.60 18.43 -19.68
C LYS A 107 3.10 18.11 -19.66
N ASN A 108 2.68 17.10 -18.89
CA ASN A 108 1.26 16.70 -18.79
C ASN A 108 0.46 17.52 -17.75
N GLY A 109 1.12 18.32 -16.90
CA GLY A 109 0.42 19.35 -16.11
C GLY A 109 0.87 19.57 -14.67
N ILE A 110 1.88 18.86 -14.14
CA ILE A 110 2.36 19.08 -12.77
C ILE A 110 3.18 20.37 -12.67
N ASP A 111 2.77 21.27 -11.77
CA ASP A 111 3.45 22.56 -11.53
C ASP A 111 4.41 22.50 -10.32
N ILE A 112 4.12 21.64 -9.34
CA ILE A 112 4.91 21.48 -8.11
C ILE A 112 5.28 20.01 -7.91
N ILE A 113 6.57 19.72 -7.76
CA ILE A 113 7.03 18.35 -7.44
C ILE A 113 7.56 18.34 -6.00
N ARG A 114 6.83 17.64 -5.12
CA ARG A 114 7.26 17.33 -3.75
C ARG A 114 8.15 16.09 -3.79
N ILE A 115 9.47 16.31 -3.81
CA ILE A 115 10.47 15.25 -3.89
C ILE A 115 10.89 14.84 -2.47
N PHE A 116 10.98 13.54 -2.18
CA PHE A 116 11.48 13.02 -0.91
C PHE A 116 12.30 11.73 -1.09
N ASP A 117 13.28 11.51 -0.23
CA ASP A 117 14.00 10.25 -0.12
C ASP A 117 13.58 9.50 1.16
N SER A 118 13.48 8.17 1.12
CA SER A 118 13.03 7.37 2.26
C SER A 118 14.02 7.29 3.43
N LEU A 119 15.29 7.66 3.21
CA LEU A 119 16.37 7.66 4.21
C LEU A 119 16.89 9.08 4.51
N ASN A 120 16.29 10.12 3.94
CA ASN A 120 16.85 11.48 3.88
C ASN A 120 18.25 11.54 3.22
N ASP A 121 18.60 10.59 2.34
CA ASP A 121 19.87 10.59 1.61
C ASP A 121 19.80 11.59 0.44
N VAL A 122 20.30 12.81 0.67
CA VAL A 122 20.36 13.92 -0.30
C VAL A 122 20.99 13.50 -1.63
N ARG A 123 21.84 12.47 -1.66
CA ARG A 123 22.45 11.96 -2.91
C ARG A 123 21.39 11.42 -3.88
N ASN A 124 20.35 10.75 -3.37
CA ASN A 124 19.23 10.25 -4.17
C ASN A 124 18.33 11.39 -4.70
N MET A 125 18.42 12.58 -4.12
CA MET A 125 17.59 13.75 -4.47
C MET A 125 18.15 14.56 -5.66
N VAL A 126 19.46 14.47 -5.94
CA VAL A 126 20.18 15.31 -6.91
C VAL A 126 19.54 15.30 -8.30
N VAL A 127 19.44 14.13 -8.92
CA VAL A 127 18.93 14.00 -10.30
C VAL A 127 17.44 14.35 -10.44
N PRO A 128 16.51 13.89 -9.58
CA PRO A 128 15.11 14.28 -9.69
C PRO A 128 14.89 15.79 -9.40
N MET A 129 15.65 16.41 -8.49
CA MET A 129 15.58 17.87 -8.27
C MET A 129 16.09 18.64 -9.50
N GLN A 130 17.22 18.23 -10.08
CA GLN A 130 17.74 18.83 -11.32
C GLN A 130 16.78 18.67 -12.49
N ALA A 131 16.20 17.47 -12.68
CA ALA A 131 15.22 17.21 -13.73
C ALA A 131 13.97 18.08 -13.57
N ALA A 132 13.45 18.23 -12.34
CA ALA A 132 12.29 19.07 -12.06
C ALA A 132 12.56 20.54 -12.35
N LYS A 133 13.76 21.04 -11.99
CA LYS A 133 14.21 22.41 -12.28
C LYS A 133 14.36 22.65 -13.78
N MET A 134 14.95 21.69 -14.51
CA MET A 134 15.13 21.76 -15.97
C MET A 134 13.79 21.70 -16.73
N ALA A 135 12.81 20.97 -16.20
CA ALA A 135 11.45 20.93 -16.75
C ALA A 135 10.61 22.18 -16.41
N GLY A 136 11.07 23.03 -15.48
CA GLY A 136 10.42 24.29 -15.11
C GLY A 136 9.42 24.22 -13.96
N ALA A 137 9.36 23.10 -13.21
CA ALA A 137 8.48 22.96 -12.05
C ALA A 137 9.09 23.58 -10.78
N HIS A 138 8.21 23.94 -9.83
CA HIS A 138 8.61 24.32 -8.47
C HIS A 138 9.17 23.09 -7.74
N VAL A 139 10.42 23.17 -7.31
CA VAL A 139 11.12 22.07 -6.62
C VAL A 139 10.86 22.17 -5.12
N GLN A 140 9.94 21.35 -4.61
CA GLN A 140 9.66 21.24 -3.18
C GLN A 140 10.44 20.04 -2.60
N ALA A 141 11.62 20.28 -2.06
CA ALA A 141 12.44 19.23 -1.47
C ALA A 141 11.95 18.88 -0.05
N SER A 142 11.90 17.60 0.30
CA SER A 142 11.27 17.15 1.55
C SER A 142 12.25 16.46 2.50
N VAL A 143 12.10 16.73 3.78
CA VAL A 143 12.74 16.02 4.89
C VAL A 143 11.68 15.15 5.56
N VAL A 144 11.89 13.83 5.60
CA VAL A 144 11.01 12.87 6.25
C VAL A 144 11.25 12.93 7.77
N TYR A 145 10.18 13.16 8.54
CA TYR A 145 10.23 13.29 9.99
C TYR A 145 9.92 11.97 10.71
N THR A 146 10.67 11.67 11.77
CA THR A 146 10.52 10.50 12.64
C THR A 146 11.25 10.73 13.98
N ILE A 147 11.22 9.77 14.91
CA ILE A 147 11.85 9.91 16.24
C ILE A 147 12.81 8.73 16.50
N SER A 148 14.08 9.04 16.75
CA SER A 148 15.12 8.06 17.14
C SER A 148 16.35 8.80 17.71
N PRO A 149 17.34 8.10 18.30
CA PRO A 149 18.54 8.74 18.87
C PRO A 149 19.36 9.58 17.88
N VAL A 150 19.27 9.33 16.56
CA VAL A 150 20.02 10.08 15.54
C VAL A 150 19.21 11.19 14.86
N HIS A 151 17.88 11.10 14.88
CA HIS A 151 16.97 12.06 14.24
C HIS A 151 16.74 13.30 15.12
N THR A 152 17.80 14.08 15.29
CA THR A 152 17.82 15.31 16.11
C THR A 152 17.40 16.55 15.32
N THR A 153 17.03 17.63 16.03
CA THR A 153 16.80 18.95 15.41
C THR A 153 18.00 19.42 14.57
N LYS A 154 19.23 19.08 14.99
CA LYS A 154 20.46 19.34 14.22
C LYS A 154 20.48 18.55 12.89
N HIS A 155 20.24 17.23 12.94
CA HIS A 155 20.20 16.38 11.73
C HIS A 155 19.19 16.92 10.71
N TYR A 156 18.00 17.32 11.16
CA TYR A 156 16.99 17.90 10.28
C TYR A 156 17.41 19.23 9.66
N LEU A 157 18.11 20.10 10.39
CA LEU A 157 18.69 21.31 9.83
C LEU A 157 19.78 20.99 8.80
N GLU A 158 20.71 20.07 9.10
CA GLU A 158 21.79 19.68 8.19
C GLU A 158 21.25 19.11 6.86
N THR A 159 20.25 18.22 6.91
CA THR A 159 19.55 17.73 5.71
C THR A 159 18.84 18.86 4.96
N ALA A 160 18.12 19.73 5.67
CA ALA A 160 17.36 20.81 5.03
C ALA A 160 18.24 21.88 4.37
N THR A 161 19.39 22.22 4.98
CA THR A 161 20.39 23.11 4.40
C THR A 161 20.96 22.52 3.11
N ALA A 162 21.37 21.24 3.13
CA ALA A 162 21.89 20.58 1.93
C ALA A 162 20.85 20.50 0.79
N LEU A 163 19.56 20.38 1.11
CA LEU A 163 18.47 20.44 0.11
C LEU A 163 18.21 21.86 -0.42
N ALA A 164 18.39 22.90 0.42
CA ALA A 164 18.31 24.29 -0.03
C ALA A 164 19.51 24.67 -0.93
N GLU A 165 20.73 24.27 -0.56
CA GLU A 165 21.95 24.42 -1.36
C GLU A 165 21.87 23.70 -2.71
N LEU A 166 21.14 22.57 -2.77
CA LEU A 166 20.84 21.82 -3.99
C LEU A 166 19.77 22.49 -4.89
N GLY A 167 19.21 23.64 -4.49
CA GLY A 167 18.37 24.50 -5.33
C GLY A 167 16.86 24.35 -5.16
N ALA A 168 16.39 23.86 -4.01
CA ALA A 168 14.97 23.77 -3.67
C ALA A 168 14.29 25.16 -3.58
N ASP A 169 13.11 25.30 -4.18
CA ASP A 169 12.28 26.51 -4.11
C ASP A 169 11.45 26.58 -2.81
N SER A 170 11.13 25.43 -2.23
CA SER A 170 10.61 25.33 -0.87
C SER A 170 11.01 24.01 -0.20
N LEU A 171 10.98 24.00 1.13
CA LEU A 171 11.17 22.80 1.94
C LEU A 171 9.82 22.24 2.39
N CYS A 172 9.66 20.92 2.40
CA CYS A 172 8.58 20.24 3.09
C CYS A 172 9.10 19.43 4.29
N ILE A 173 8.50 19.60 5.47
CA ILE A 173 8.63 18.63 6.56
C ILE A 173 7.51 17.61 6.39
N LYS A 174 7.87 16.37 6.05
CA LYS A 174 6.91 15.26 5.82
C LYS A 174 6.85 14.34 7.04
N ASP A 175 5.91 14.61 7.93
CA ASP A 175 5.57 13.76 9.07
C ASP A 175 4.52 12.71 8.67
N MET A 176 4.98 11.67 7.97
CA MET A 176 4.15 10.59 7.41
C MET A 176 3.43 9.70 8.45
N ALA A 177 3.70 9.91 9.75
CA ALA A 177 3.20 9.08 10.84
C ALA A 177 2.50 9.89 11.96
N GLY A 178 2.36 11.21 11.82
CA GLY A 178 1.69 12.05 12.83
C GLY A 178 2.47 12.19 14.14
N LEU A 179 3.80 12.06 14.08
CA LEU A 179 4.71 12.02 15.23
C LEU A 179 5.21 13.42 15.65
N LEU A 180 5.06 14.45 14.81
CA LEU A 180 5.57 15.78 15.12
C LEU A 180 4.67 16.46 16.16
N THR A 181 5.17 16.60 17.39
CA THR A 181 4.43 17.24 18.49
C THR A 181 4.39 18.77 18.32
N PRO A 182 3.37 19.47 18.86
CA PRO A 182 3.21 20.91 18.65
C PRO A 182 4.42 21.77 19.06
N PHE A 183 5.02 21.50 20.21
CA PHE A 183 6.18 22.27 20.68
C PHE A 183 7.45 21.94 19.90
N LYS A 184 7.64 20.70 19.42
CA LYS A 184 8.76 20.34 18.54
C LYS A 184 8.59 20.94 17.13
N ALA A 185 7.35 21.07 16.63
CA ALA A 185 7.09 21.83 15.42
C ALA A 185 7.46 23.30 15.57
N TYR A 186 7.08 23.96 16.68
CA TYR A 186 7.47 25.35 16.93
C TYR A 186 8.99 25.53 16.89
N GLU A 187 9.73 24.69 17.62
CA GLU A 187 11.20 24.68 17.65
C GLU A 187 11.81 24.48 16.25
N LEU A 188 11.43 23.39 15.57
CA LEU A 188 12.01 23.00 14.29
C LEU A 188 11.69 24.01 13.18
N ILE A 189 10.44 24.47 13.07
CA ILE A 189 10.04 25.45 12.06
C ILE A 189 10.72 26.80 12.32
N SER A 190 10.80 27.26 13.58
CA SER A 190 11.49 28.51 13.93
C SER A 190 12.96 28.50 13.48
N LEU A 191 13.64 27.37 13.68
CA LEU A 191 15.02 27.17 13.24
C LEU A 191 15.12 27.19 11.71
N LEU A 192 14.31 26.40 11.01
CA LEU A 192 14.34 26.31 9.54
C LEU A 192 14.00 27.66 8.87
N LYS A 193 13.04 28.42 9.42
CA LYS A 193 12.72 29.78 8.94
C LYS A 193 13.84 30.79 9.20
N LYS A 194 14.63 30.61 10.27
CA LYS A 194 15.79 31.46 10.58
C LYS A 194 16.96 31.20 9.64
N GLU A 195 17.32 29.94 9.41
CA GLU A 195 18.57 29.63 8.68
C GLU A 195 18.41 29.53 7.15
N LEU A 196 17.26 29.10 6.63
CA LEU A 196 17.14 28.71 5.20
C LEU A 196 16.59 29.79 4.26
N GLY A 197 15.86 30.79 4.78
CA GLY A 197 15.26 31.87 3.98
C GLY A 197 14.10 31.50 3.03
N ILE A 198 13.98 30.22 2.64
CA ILE A 198 12.95 29.71 1.73
C ILE A 198 11.57 29.51 2.40
N MET A 199 10.58 29.17 1.57
CA MET A 199 9.24 28.80 2.01
C MET A 199 9.27 27.43 2.71
N ILE A 200 8.57 27.30 3.85
CA ILE A 200 8.46 26.03 4.59
C ILE A 200 7.01 25.55 4.58
N HIS A 201 6.83 24.32 4.09
CA HIS A 201 5.60 23.57 4.01
C HIS A 201 5.60 22.51 5.12
N LEU A 202 4.52 22.36 5.89
CA LEU A 202 4.36 21.25 6.83
C LEU A 202 3.25 20.30 6.36
N HIS A 203 3.60 19.02 6.27
CA HIS A 203 2.70 17.91 6.03
C HIS A 203 2.71 16.98 7.26
N SER A 204 1.55 16.67 7.82
CA SER A 204 1.40 15.68 8.91
C SER A 204 0.07 14.93 8.82
N HIS A 205 0.08 13.65 9.19
CA HIS A 205 -1.13 12.82 9.27
C HIS A 205 -1.79 12.94 10.65
N TYR A 206 -3.12 12.89 10.70
CA TYR A 206 -3.93 13.10 11.91
C TYR A 206 -4.11 11.83 12.76
N ILE A 207 -3.32 10.77 12.52
CA ILE A 207 -3.53 9.43 13.10
C ILE A 207 -3.53 9.43 14.64
N GLY A 208 -2.56 10.11 15.25
CA GLY A 208 -2.50 10.33 16.69
C GLY A 208 -3.28 11.57 17.19
N GLY A 209 -4.08 12.22 16.35
CA GLY A 209 -4.90 13.39 16.68
C GLY A 209 -4.15 14.72 16.90
N MET A 210 -2.82 14.73 16.92
CA MET A 210 -2.04 15.94 17.25
C MET A 210 -1.98 17.00 16.14
N ALA A 211 -2.08 16.61 14.87
CA ALA A 211 -1.58 17.43 13.77
C ALA A 211 -2.24 18.82 13.61
N VAL A 212 -3.48 19.02 14.07
CA VAL A 212 -4.09 20.38 14.15
C VAL A 212 -3.34 21.28 15.13
N GLY A 213 -3.01 20.77 16.33
CA GLY A 213 -2.17 21.48 17.29
C GLY A 213 -0.75 21.70 16.75
N THR A 214 -0.23 20.74 16.00
CA THR A 214 1.07 20.84 15.31
C THR A 214 1.06 21.93 14.26
N TYR A 215 -0.01 22.06 13.48
CA TYR A 215 -0.18 23.12 12.47
C TYR A 215 -0.32 24.51 13.13
N LEU A 216 -1.12 24.65 14.19
CA LEU A 216 -1.20 25.90 14.95
C LEU A 216 0.18 26.39 15.40
N LYS A 217 1.01 25.50 15.96
CA LYS A 217 2.35 25.85 16.42
C LYS A 217 3.41 25.98 15.31
N ALA A 218 3.27 25.27 14.20
CA ALA A 218 4.11 25.48 13.02
C ALA A 218 3.86 26.85 12.37
N VAL A 219 2.60 27.27 12.28
CA VAL A 219 2.20 28.56 11.69
C VAL A 219 2.58 29.73 12.61
N GLU A 220 2.44 29.59 13.93
CA GLU A 220 3.01 30.54 14.89
C GLU A 220 4.54 30.70 14.76
N ALA A 221 5.24 29.64 14.37
CA ALA A 221 6.69 29.63 14.09
C ALA A 221 7.05 30.09 12.65
N GLY A 222 6.05 30.42 11.82
CA GLY A 222 6.26 30.96 10.48
C GLY A 222 6.28 29.95 9.33
N ALA A 223 5.70 28.75 9.49
CA ALA A 223 5.36 27.89 8.34
C ALA A 223 4.43 28.64 7.37
N ASP A 224 4.72 28.56 6.07
CA ASP A 224 3.99 29.32 5.04
C ASP A 224 2.79 28.53 4.46
N VAL A 225 2.88 27.19 4.47
CA VAL A 225 1.87 26.29 3.86
C VAL A 225 1.66 25.03 4.72
N ILE A 226 0.41 24.53 4.76
CA ILE A 226 0.03 23.28 5.43
C ILE A 226 -0.87 22.39 4.55
N ASP A 227 -0.72 21.06 4.64
CA ASP A 227 -1.53 20.07 3.92
C ASP A 227 -2.82 19.71 4.67
N THR A 228 -3.97 19.70 4.00
CA THR A 228 -5.27 19.32 4.58
C THR A 228 -6.11 18.49 3.59
N ALA A 229 -7.15 17.81 4.08
CA ALA A 229 -8.14 17.11 3.25
C ALA A 229 -9.56 17.57 3.61
N SER A 230 -10.54 17.39 2.72
CA SER A 230 -11.94 17.64 3.06
C SER A 230 -12.47 16.62 4.07
N VAL A 231 -13.33 17.07 4.99
CA VAL A 231 -13.82 16.30 6.16
C VAL A 231 -14.33 14.86 5.92
N PRO A 232 -14.86 14.43 4.75
CA PRO A 232 -15.22 13.03 4.53
C PRO A 232 -14.03 12.10 4.31
N LEU A 233 -12.88 12.65 3.88
CA LEU A 233 -11.61 11.94 3.67
C LEU A 233 -10.51 12.37 4.66
N ALA A 234 -10.83 13.18 5.66
CA ALA A 234 -9.90 13.58 6.72
C ALA A 234 -9.90 12.58 7.90
N PHE A 235 -9.08 12.86 8.91
CA PHE A 235 -8.92 12.11 10.17
C PHE A 235 -8.30 10.70 10.01
N GLY A 236 -8.03 10.04 11.15
CA GLY A 236 -7.38 8.73 11.18
C GLY A 236 -6.05 8.77 10.43
N ALA A 237 -5.79 7.79 9.56
CA ALA A 237 -4.58 7.76 8.74
C ALA A 237 -4.43 8.93 7.74
N SER A 238 -5.43 9.80 7.55
CA SER A 238 -5.41 10.94 6.61
C SER A 238 -4.94 12.25 7.25
N GLN A 239 -4.91 13.34 6.47
CA GLN A 239 -4.62 14.71 6.94
C GLN A 239 -5.73 15.29 7.85
N PRO A 240 -5.43 16.40 8.56
CA PRO A 240 -6.44 17.22 9.22
C PRO A 240 -7.56 17.71 8.27
N PRO A 241 -8.82 17.82 8.75
CA PRO A 241 -9.91 18.41 7.99
C PRO A 241 -9.71 19.90 7.74
N VAL A 242 -9.71 20.30 6.46
CA VAL A 242 -9.54 21.69 6.02
C VAL A 242 -10.55 22.64 6.67
N GLU A 243 -11.78 22.17 6.86
CA GLU A 243 -12.88 22.94 7.45
C GLU A 243 -12.59 23.32 8.92
N THR A 244 -11.92 22.45 9.67
CA THR A 244 -11.49 22.73 11.05
C THR A 244 -10.24 23.59 11.09
N VAL A 245 -9.27 23.34 10.20
CA VAL A 245 -8.01 24.11 10.13
C VAL A 245 -8.31 25.57 9.75
N VAL A 246 -9.11 25.80 8.72
CA VAL A 246 -9.57 27.15 8.32
C VAL A 246 -10.31 27.82 9.49
N ARG A 247 -11.26 27.14 10.14
CA ARG A 247 -12.00 27.73 11.28
C ARG A 247 -11.12 27.99 12.51
N ALA A 248 -10.00 27.27 12.69
CA ALA A 248 -9.06 27.48 13.79
C ALA A 248 -8.12 28.68 13.58
N PHE A 249 -7.83 29.04 12.33
CA PHE A 249 -7.08 30.27 11.99
C PHE A 249 -7.98 31.47 11.66
N GLN A 250 -9.30 31.26 11.53
CA GLN A 250 -10.24 32.33 11.20
C GLN A 250 -10.20 33.46 12.24
N ASP A 251 -10.37 34.70 11.78
CA ASP A 251 -10.38 35.90 12.63
C ASP A 251 -9.00 36.19 13.29
N THR A 252 -7.91 35.53 12.86
CA THR A 252 -6.52 35.73 13.33
C THR A 252 -5.61 36.37 12.28
N GLY A 253 -4.40 36.78 12.68
CA GLY A 253 -3.36 37.26 11.76
C GLY A 253 -2.80 36.22 10.78
N TYR A 254 -3.28 34.98 10.84
CA TYR A 254 -2.93 33.86 9.96
C TYR A 254 -4.11 33.39 9.10
N ASP A 255 -5.28 34.03 9.16
CA ASP A 255 -6.49 33.61 8.45
C ASP A 255 -6.21 33.41 6.95
N SER A 256 -6.48 32.19 6.48
CA SER A 256 -6.27 31.76 5.09
C SER A 256 -7.19 32.45 4.07
N GLY A 257 -8.32 33.02 4.51
CA GLY A 257 -9.35 33.60 3.65
C GLY A 257 -10.22 32.58 2.90
N LEU A 258 -10.01 31.27 3.06
CA LEU A 258 -10.81 30.24 2.38
C LEU A 258 -12.27 30.27 2.84
N ASN A 259 -13.21 30.26 1.88
CA ASN A 259 -14.63 30.33 2.17
C ASN A 259 -15.17 29.00 2.72
N LEU A 260 -15.40 28.96 4.03
CA LEU A 260 -15.90 27.79 4.75
C LEU A 260 -17.25 27.24 4.21
N ARG A 261 -18.10 28.07 3.57
CA ARG A 261 -19.35 27.58 2.94
C ARG A 261 -19.10 26.83 1.63
N GLN A 262 -18.05 27.19 0.87
CA GLN A 262 -17.63 26.48 -0.34
C GLN A 262 -16.94 25.16 0.03
N LEU A 263 -16.08 25.15 1.07
CA LEU A 263 -15.52 23.91 1.62
C LEU A 263 -16.63 22.92 2.05
N PHE A 264 -17.67 23.39 2.76
CA PHE A 264 -18.83 22.55 3.08
C PHE A 264 -19.74 22.16 1.90
N ARG A 265 -19.53 22.71 0.69
CA ARG A 265 -20.14 22.20 -0.56
C ARG A 265 -19.30 21.07 -1.14
N ILE A 266 -17.99 21.24 -1.21
CA ILE A 266 -17.02 20.21 -1.63
C ILE A 266 -17.14 18.96 -0.72
N ALA A 267 -17.21 19.16 0.60
CA ALA A 267 -17.44 18.09 1.58
C ALA A 267 -18.75 17.30 1.36
N LYS A 268 -19.82 17.93 0.84
CA LYS A 268 -21.08 17.23 0.57
C LYS A 268 -20.97 16.31 -0.64
N TYR A 269 -20.21 16.71 -1.66
CA TYR A 269 -19.90 15.84 -2.80
C TYR A 269 -19.12 14.60 -2.33
N PHE A 270 -18.01 14.81 -1.60
CA PHE A 270 -17.18 13.71 -1.13
C PHE A 270 -17.89 12.79 -0.11
N GLU A 271 -18.80 13.30 0.73
CA GLU A 271 -19.62 12.45 1.61
C GLU A 271 -20.70 11.65 0.85
N ALA A 272 -21.22 12.18 -0.26
CA ALA A 272 -22.13 11.43 -1.13
C ALA A 272 -21.37 10.32 -1.87
N LEU A 273 -20.21 10.65 -2.47
CA LEU A 273 -19.30 9.70 -3.11
C LEU A 273 -18.89 8.57 -2.15
N ARG A 274 -18.45 8.92 -0.94
CA ARG A 274 -18.05 7.95 0.08
C ARG A 274 -19.17 6.94 0.37
N LYS A 275 -20.42 7.41 0.45
CA LYS A 275 -21.59 6.53 0.66
C LYS A 275 -21.90 5.67 -0.56
N SER A 276 -21.88 6.22 -1.78
CA SER A 276 -22.24 5.48 -2.99
C SER A 276 -21.22 4.40 -3.36
N ARG A 277 -19.93 4.64 -3.11
CA ARG A 277 -18.83 3.68 -3.34
C ARG A 277 -18.56 2.74 -2.15
N GLY A 278 -19.30 2.88 -1.04
CA GLY A 278 -19.16 2.03 0.15
C GLY A 278 -17.88 2.26 0.99
N PHE A 279 -17.23 3.43 0.84
CA PHE A 279 -15.97 3.74 1.51
C PHE A 279 -16.12 4.11 3.00
N GLU A 280 -15.10 3.83 3.80
CA GLU A 280 -15.05 4.24 5.22
C GLU A 280 -14.66 5.72 5.41
N ARG A 281 -14.85 6.22 6.64
CA ARG A 281 -14.33 7.52 7.11
C ARG A 281 -13.02 7.30 7.85
N GLY A 282 -12.16 8.33 7.88
CA GLY A 282 -11.04 8.37 8.81
C GLY A 282 -11.54 8.35 10.26
N ILE A 283 -11.02 7.40 11.04
CA ILE A 283 -11.27 7.24 12.47
C ILE A 283 -9.92 6.93 13.11
N THR A 284 -9.60 7.56 14.24
CA THR A 284 -8.48 7.17 15.10
C THR A 284 -8.97 6.11 16.08
N ARG A 285 -8.47 4.88 15.94
CA ARG A 285 -8.74 3.74 16.83
C ARG A 285 -7.67 3.67 17.93
N ILE A 286 -7.91 2.90 19.00
CA ILE A 286 -6.93 2.72 20.09
C ILE A 286 -5.62 2.08 19.57
N SER A 287 -5.72 1.14 18.62
CA SER A 287 -4.59 0.58 17.87
C SER A 287 -3.72 1.65 17.23
N ASP A 288 -4.36 2.68 16.68
CA ASP A 288 -3.71 3.68 15.83
C ASP A 288 -2.97 4.71 16.67
N MET A 289 -3.46 5.00 17.89
CA MET A 289 -2.77 5.86 18.86
C MET A 289 -1.49 5.22 19.42
N ARG A 290 -1.32 3.89 19.31
CA ARG A 290 -0.05 3.22 19.64
C ARG A 290 1.10 3.58 18.68
N VAL A 291 0.83 4.31 17.61
CA VAL A 291 1.87 4.95 16.76
C VAL A 291 2.90 5.75 17.57
N PHE A 292 2.54 6.28 18.74
CA PHE A 292 3.48 6.96 19.64
C PHE A 292 4.48 6.02 20.34
N GLU A 293 4.15 4.73 20.48
CA GLU A 293 5.02 3.69 21.02
C GLU A 293 5.92 3.12 19.92
N HIS A 294 5.33 2.62 18.84
CA HIS A 294 6.02 1.80 17.83
C HIS A 294 6.36 2.55 16.53
N GLN A 295 5.87 3.78 16.33
CA GLN A 295 6.14 4.65 15.15
C GLN A 295 5.78 4.06 13.77
N VAL A 296 4.90 3.06 13.73
CA VAL A 296 4.46 2.42 12.48
C VAL A 296 3.28 3.22 11.89
N PRO A 297 3.34 3.70 10.64
CA PRO A 297 2.21 4.39 10.00
C PRO A 297 0.99 3.48 9.89
N GLY A 298 -0.23 4.03 10.01
CA GLY A 298 -1.47 3.25 10.06
C GLY A 298 -1.66 2.26 8.90
N GLY A 299 -1.37 2.67 7.67
CA GLY A 299 -1.44 1.81 6.48
C GLY A 299 -0.39 0.69 6.43
N MET A 300 0.63 0.72 7.30
CA MET A 300 1.52 -0.42 7.53
C MET A 300 0.98 -1.34 8.64
N ILE A 301 0.29 -0.81 9.66
CA ILE A 301 -0.38 -1.63 10.70
C ILE A 301 -1.44 -2.53 10.05
N SER A 302 -2.27 -1.99 9.17
CA SER A 302 -3.29 -2.78 8.45
C SER A 302 -2.68 -3.90 7.61
N ASN A 303 -1.55 -3.64 6.94
CA ASN A 303 -0.85 -4.65 6.16
C ASN A 303 -0.26 -5.74 7.09
N LEU A 304 0.38 -5.36 8.20
CA LEU A 304 0.92 -6.32 9.18
C LEU A 304 -0.16 -7.20 9.80
N VAL A 305 -1.36 -6.66 10.04
CA VAL A 305 -2.52 -7.42 10.53
C VAL A 305 -2.93 -8.48 9.50
N SER A 306 -3.19 -8.09 8.24
CA SER A 306 -3.59 -9.06 7.21
C SER A 306 -2.50 -10.09 6.90
N GLN A 307 -1.21 -9.70 6.94
CA GLN A 307 -0.08 -10.63 6.77
C GLN A 307 0.05 -11.65 7.90
N LEU A 308 -0.46 -11.36 9.10
CA LEU A 308 -0.55 -12.31 10.21
C LEU A 308 -1.85 -13.12 10.17
N GLU A 309 -2.96 -12.55 9.68
CA GLU A 309 -4.21 -13.28 9.41
C GLU A 309 -4.00 -14.36 8.34
N GLU A 310 -3.34 -14.02 7.23
CA GLU A 310 -2.92 -14.92 6.14
C GLU A 310 -2.03 -16.09 6.63
N GLN A 311 -1.32 -15.92 7.74
CA GLN A 311 -0.43 -16.91 8.35
C GLN A 311 -0.99 -17.52 9.65
N GLY A 312 -2.27 -17.27 9.97
CA GLY A 312 -2.94 -17.84 11.15
C GLY A 312 -2.33 -17.44 12.50
N ALA A 313 -1.66 -16.29 12.57
CA ALA A 313 -0.81 -15.86 13.68
C ALA A 313 -1.12 -14.43 14.19
N LEU A 314 -2.36 -13.96 14.01
CA LEU A 314 -2.81 -12.60 14.37
C LEU A 314 -2.57 -12.28 15.86
N GLU A 315 -2.64 -13.27 16.76
CA GLU A 315 -2.38 -13.11 18.19
C GLU A 315 -0.95 -12.60 18.49
N ARG A 316 -0.02 -12.79 17.54
CA ARG A 316 1.40 -12.41 17.66
C ARG A 316 1.69 -10.97 17.22
N ILE A 317 0.66 -10.19 16.84
CA ILE A 317 0.82 -8.77 16.46
C ILE A 317 1.56 -7.94 17.52
N HIS A 318 1.39 -8.26 18.81
CA HIS A 318 2.11 -7.60 19.90
C HIS A 318 3.62 -7.89 19.86
N GLU A 319 4.03 -9.15 19.61
CA GLU A 319 5.45 -9.51 19.45
C GLU A 319 6.07 -8.77 18.25
N VAL A 320 5.33 -8.63 17.14
CA VAL A 320 5.80 -7.91 15.94
C VAL A 320 5.99 -6.42 16.21
N LEU A 321 5.03 -5.78 16.89
CA LEU A 321 5.13 -4.36 17.26
C LEU A 321 6.29 -4.09 18.22
N ASP A 322 6.63 -5.03 19.11
CA ASP A 322 7.78 -4.95 20.02
C ASP A 322 9.11 -5.30 19.32
N GLU A 323 9.08 -5.99 18.16
CA GLU A 323 10.26 -6.36 17.37
C GLU A 323 10.66 -5.29 16.35
N ILE A 324 9.70 -4.57 15.77
CA ILE A 324 9.94 -3.48 14.80
C ILE A 324 10.95 -2.44 15.32
N PRO A 325 10.88 -1.92 16.56
CA PRO A 325 11.89 -0.98 17.08
C PRO A 325 13.31 -1.56 17.15
N LYS A 326 13.45 -2.86 17.39
CA LYS A 326 14.76 -3.54 17.48
C LYS A 326 15.39 -3.65 16.09
N VAL A 327 14.65 -4.23 15.14
CA VAL A 327 15.03 -4.35 13.72
C VAL A 327 15.35 -2.97 13.13
N ARG A 328 14.54 -1.95 13.45
CA ARG A 328 14.78 -0.57 13.01
C ARG A 328 16.10 -0.01 13.55
N ALA A 329 16.45 -0.25 14.82
CA ALA A 329 17.71 0.20 15.39
C ALA A 329 18.91 -0.50 14.73
N GLU A 330 18.82 -1.82 14.53
CA GLU A 330 19.86 -2.64 13.92
C GLU A 330 20.10 -2.30 12.44
N LEU A 331 19.05 -1.92 11.71
CA LEU A 331 19.13 -1.46 10.32
C LEU A 331 19.51 0.03 10.16
N GLY A 332 20.04 0.68 11.21
CA GLY A 332 20.57 2.05 11.11
C GLY A 332 19.53 3.16 11.24
N TYR A 333 18.43 2.90 11.95
CA TYR A 333 17.31 3.83 12.21
C TYR A 333 16.64 4.46 10.96
N PRO A 334 16.30 3.72 9.89
CA PRO A 334 15.57 4.30 8.77
C PRO A 334 14.23 4.92 9.23
N PRO A 335 13.77 6.02 8.61
CA PRO A 335 12.37 6.44 8.68
C PRO A 335 11.44 5.32 8.20
N LEU A 336 10.29 5.13 8.86
CA LEU A 336 9.30 4.13 8.45
C LEU A 336 8.34 4.75 7.41
N VAL A 337 8.82 4.88 6.18
CA VAL A 337 8.06 5.32 4.99
C VAL A 337 8.29 4.31 3.85
N THR A 338 7.43 4.24 2.83
CA THR A 338 7.65 3.29 1.72
C THR A 338 8.99 3.59 1.01
N PRO A 339 9.87 2.59 0.73
CA PRO A 339 9.72 1.15 1.00
C PRO A 339 10.27 0.68 2.35
N THR A 340 11.08 1.49 3.06
CA THR A 340 11.78 1.12 4.30
C THR A 340 10.85 0.69 5.43
N SER A 341 9.61 1.17 5.45
CA SER A 341 8.52 0.68 6.30
C SER A 341 8.28 -0.83 6.14
N GLN A 342 8.07 -1.30 4.91
CA GLN A 342 7.80 -2.70 4.58
C GLN A 342 9.03 -3.60 4.81
N ILE A 343 10.24 -3.08 4.55
CA ILE A 343 11.53 -3.76 4.78
C ILE A 343 11.71 -4.06 6.28
N VAL A 344 11.52 -3.07 7.16
CA VAL A 344 11.58 -3.26 8.62
C VAL A 344 10.43 -4.14 9.12
N GLY A 345 9.22 -3.92 8.62
CA GLY A 345 8.01 -4.64 9.02
C GLY A 345 8.08 -6.14 8.76
N THR A 346 8.41 -6.53 7.52
CA THR A 346 8.45 -7.96 7.14
C THR A 346 9.58 -8.69 7.84
N GLN A 347 10.74 -8.06 8.04
CA GLN A 347 11.81 -8.67 8.83
C GLN A 347 11.40 -8.89 10.30
N ALA A 348 10.63 -7.97 10.90
CA ALA A 348 10.11 -8.16 12.25
C ALA A 348 9.06 -9.30 12.32
N VAL A 349 8.17 -9.41 11.33
CA VAL A 349 7.24 -10.55 11.19
C VAL A 349 8.02 -11.86 11.08
N LEU A 350 9.00 -11.95 10.18
CA LEU A 350 9.80 -13.17 9.99
C LEU A 350 10.64 -13.53 11.23
N ASN A 351 11.18 -12.55 11.96
CA ASN A 351 11.87 -12.77 13.23
C ASN A 351 10.94 -13.41 14.28
N VAL A 352 9.70 -12.94 14.36
CA VAL A 352 8.67 -13.43 15.30
C VAL A 352 8.15 -14.81 14.88
N LEU A 353 7.75 -14.98 13.62
CA LEU A 353 7.15 -16.22 13.11
C LEU A 353 8.15 -17.39 13.14
N SER A 354 9.38 -17.20 12.64
CA SER A 354 10.44 -18.22 12.72
C SER A 354 11.01 -18.43 14.14
N ARG A 355 10.64 -17.56 15.10
CA ARG A 355 11.19 -17.48 16.47
C ARG A 355 12.72 -17.31 16.52
N ALA A 356 13.34 -16.90 15.41
CA ALA A 356 14.79 -16.79 15.27
C ALA A 356 15.15 -15.53 14.47
N ARG A 357 15.72 -14.53 15.17
CA ARG A 357 16.02 -13.21 14.59
C ARG A 357 16.97 -13.34 13.41
N TYR A 358 16.54 -12.90 12.22
CA TYR A 358 17.25 -13.05 10.96
C TYR A 358 17.63 -14.51 10.63
N LYS A 359 16.77 -15.51 10.87
CA LYS A 359 16.93 -16.84 10.19
C LYS A 359 16.54 -16.72 8.72
N LEU A 360 15.42 -16.04 8.45
CA LEU A 360 14.92 -15.73 7.11
C LEU A 360 15.09 -14.23 6.86
N VAL A 361 15.58 -13.86 5.67
CA VAL A 361 15.91 -12.48 5.31
C VAL A 361 15.46 -12.21 3.86
N PRO A 362 14.41 -11.41 3.62
CA PRO A 362 13.92 -11.09 2.28
C PRO A 362 14.97 -10.43 1.39
N GLY A 363 14.83 -10.57 0.06
CA GLY A 363 15.75 -9.99 -0.91
C GLY A 363 15.89 -8.47 -0.79
N GLU A 364 14.83 -7.78 -0.38
CA GLU A 364 14.77 -6.33 -0.16
C GLU A 364 15.49 -5.91 1.13
N VAL A 365 15.54 -6.79 2.15
CA VAL A 365 16.37 -6.58 3.35
C VAL A 365 17.83 -6.83 3.02
N LYS A 366 18.16 -7.89 2.26
CA LYS A 366 19.52 -8.09 1.71
C LYS A 366 19.96 -6.87 0.89
N ALA A 367 19.10 -6.37 0.01
CA ALA A 367 19.35 -5.20 -0.84
C ALA A 367 19.52 -3.90 -0.04
N TYR A 368 18.72 -3.70 1.01
CA TYR A 368 18.88 -2.59 1.95
C TYR A 368 20.25 -2.61 2.64
N VAL A 369 20.67 -3.76 3.14
CA VAL A 369 21.98 -3.91 3.82
C VAL A 369 23.14 -3.78 2.82
N ARG A 370 22.97 -4.18 1.56
CA ARG A 370 23.89 -3.87 0.44
C ARG A 370 23.92 -2.38 0.07
N GLY A 371 23.03 -1.55 0.62
CA GLY A 371 22.96 -0.11 0.39
C GLY A 371 22.20 0.31 -0.87
N LEU A 372 21.45 -0.60 -1.52
CA LEU A 372 20.81 -0.34 -2.83
C LEU A 372 19.68 0.72 -2.79
N TYR A 373 19.19 1.08 -1.60
CA TYR A 373 18.22 2.18 -1.39
C TYR A 373 18.87 3.51 -0.95
N GLY A 374 20.21 3.57 -0.84
CA GLY A 374 20.96 4.72 -0.33
C GLY A 374 21.57 4.45 1.06
N ARG A 375 22.12 5.50 1.67
CA ARG A 375 22.83 5.43 2.95
C ARG A 375 21.84 5.59 4.13
N PRO A 376 21.78 4.64 5.08
CA PRO A 376 20.97 4.78 6.29
C PRO A 376 21.39 5.98 7.18
N PRO A 377 20.48 6.55 8.00
CA PRO A 377 20.79 7.65 8.92
C PRO A 377 21.86 7.36 9.98
N ALA A 378 22.05 6.10 10.35
CA ALA A 378 23.10 5.60 11.23
C ALA A 378 23.77 4.35 10.64
N PRO A 379 24.98 3.97 11.07
CA PRO A 379 25.57 2.69 10.70
C PRO A 379 24.64 1.51 11.04
N ILE A 380 24.54 0.55 10.12
CA ILE A 380 23.90 -0.76 10.38
C ILE A 380 24.74 -1.50 11.43
N ASN A 381 24.10 -2.26 12.31
CA ASN A 381 24.79 -3.11 13.28
C ASN A 381 25.69 -4.11 12.53
N ALA A 382 26.99 -4.14 12.84
CA ALA A 382 27.98 -4.93 12.11
C ALA A 382 27.75 -6.46 12.18
N GLU A 383 27.22 -6.98 13.28
CA GLU A 383 26.87 -8.41 13.42
C GLU A 383 25.66 -8.75 12.54
N ILE A 384 24.66 -7.86 12.50
CA ILE A 384 23.46 -8.02 11.67
C ILE A 384 23.80 -7.85 10.19
N GLN A 385 24.65 -6.88 9.83
CA GLN A 385 25.18 -6.75 8.46
C GLN A 385 25.90 -8.05 8.05
N LYS A 386 26.84 -8.55 8.87
CA LYS A 386 27.57 -9.79 8.55
C LYS A 386 26.65 -11.02 8.50
N LYS A 387 25.56 -11.04 9.28
CA LYS A 387 24.55 -12.11 9.20
C LYS A 387 23.71 -12.06 7.92
N ILE A 388 23.52 -10.88 7.31
CA ILE A 388 22.64 -10.69 6.15
C ILE A 388 23.41 -10.74 4.82
N ILE A 389 24.65 -10.24 4.77
CA ILE A 389 25.46 -10.16 3.53
C ILE A 389 26.84 -10.82 3.64
N GLY A 390 27.13 -11.53 4.75
CA GLY A 390 28.44 -12.16 4.96
C GLY A 390 29.57 -11.14 5.04
N ASP A 391 30.60 -11.32 4.23
CA ASP A 391 31.75 -10.40 4.13
C ASP A 391 31.62 -9.39 2.96
N GLU A 392 30.48 -9.35 2.26
CA GLU A 392 30.19 -8.32 1.26
C GLU A 392 30.26 -6.90 1.88
N GLN A 393 30.66 -5.92 1.06
CA GLN A 393 30.76 -4.52 1.46
C GLN A 393 29.59 -3.71 0.87
N PRO A 394 28.81 -2.98 1.68
CA PRO A 394 27.72 -2.12 1.20
C PRO A 394 28.20 -1.03 0.24
N LEU A 395 27.33 -0.59 -0.66
CA LEU A 395 27.63 0.49 -1.61
C LEU A 395 27.91 1.82 -0.90
N SER A 396 29.09 2.38 -1.14
CA SER A 396 29.50 3.69 -0.64
C SER A 396 29.03 4.86 -1.52
N VAL A 397 28.76 4.63 -2.81
CA VAL A 397 28.28 5.62 -3.80
C VAL A 397 26.75 5.80 -3.75
N ARG A 398 26.16 6.59 -4.66
CA ARG A 398 24.70 6.60 -4.85
C ARG A 398 24.33 5.36 -5.68
N PRO A 399 23.30 4.57 -5.33
CA PRO A 399 23.06 3.28 -6.00
C PRO A 399 22.76 3.40 -7.50
N ALA A 400 22.13 4.49 -7.92
CA ALA A 400 21.86 4.75 -9.34
C ALA A 400 23.13 5.05 -10.17
N ASP A 401 24.28 5.34 -9.55
CA ASP A 401 25.58 5.42 -10.25
C ASP A 401 26.06 4.05 -10.75
N LYS A 402 25.33 2.97 -10.43
CA LYS A 402 25.58 1.58 -10.85
C LYS A 402 24.49 0.99 -11.74
N LEU A 403 23.51 1.79 -12.14
CA LEU A 403 22.41 1.33 -13.00
C LEU A 403 22.66 1.73 -14.46
N GLU A 404 22.62 0.77 -15.36
CA GLU A 404 22.66 1.01 -16.81
C GLU A 404 21.40 1.76 -17.29
N PRO A 405 21.48 2.57 -18.37
CA PRO A 405 20.34 3.34 -18.89
C PRO A 405 19.10 2.48 -19.17
N GLY A 406 17.95 2.88 -18.61
CA GLY A 406 16.71 2.09 -18.64
C GLY A 406 15.83 2.36 -19.85
N MET A 407 15.85 3.58 -20.39
CA MET A 407 14.99 3.99 -21.50
C MET A 407 15.27 3.22 -22.81
N PRO A 408 16.52 2.97 -23.23
CA PRO A 408 16.79 2.18 -24.44
C PRO A 408 16.20 0.76 -24.38
N LYS A 409 16.21 0.13 -23.19
CA LYS A 409 15.56 -1.16 -22.98
C LYS A 409 14.03 -1.03 -23.03
N ALA A 410 13.45 -0.06 -22.33
CA ALA A 410 12.00 0.14 -22.31
C ALA A 410 11.42 0.44 -23.71
N VAL A 411 12.10 1.27 -24.52
CA VAL A 411 11.73 1.56 -25.92
C VAL A 411 11.70 0.29 -26.77
N LYS A 412 12.69 -0.58 -26.61
CA LYS A 412 12.80 -1.85 -27.35
C LYS A 412 11.75 -2.86 -26.91
N ASP A 413 11.63 -3.09 -25.60
CA ASP A 413 10.86 -4.21 -25.04
C ASP A 413 9.35 -3.89 -24.92
N SER A 414 8.93 -2.63 -25.16
CA SER A 414 7.53 -2.19 -25.31
C SER A 414 7.10 -1.89 -26.75
N MET A 415 7.98 -2.14 -27.73
CA MET A 415 7.72 -1.86 -29.15
C MET A 415 6.50 -2.64 -29.67
N GLY A 416 5.51 -1.92 -30.19
CA GLY A 416 4.24 -2.51 -30.65
C GLY A 416 3.14 -2.62 -29.59
N LEU A 417 3.40 -2.17 -28.35
CA LEU A 417 2.40 -2.03 -27.28
C LEU A 417 2.30 -0.59 -26.75
N ALA A 418 3.43 0.11 -26.67
CA ALA A 418 3.48 1.51 -26.27
C ALA A 418 3.14 2.46 -27.45
N HIS A 419 2.20 3.38 -27.22
CA HIS A 419 1.70 4.36 -28.20
C HIS A 419 2.20 5.78 -27.94
N SER A 420 2.93 6.00 -26.84
CA SER A 420 3.41 7.32 -26.39
C SER A 420 4.71 7.21 -25.57
N PRO A 421 5.50 8.29 -25.44
CA PRO A 421 6.59 8.36 -24.47
C PRO A 421 6.11 8.05 -23.04
N GLU A 422 4.90 8.52 -22.70
CA GLU A 422 4.20 8.24 -21.45
C GLU A 422 3.97 6.73 -21.22
N ASP A 423 3.57 5.96 -22.24
CA ASP A 423 3.49 4.49 -22.18
C ASP A 423 4.89 3.86 -21.98
N ILE A 424 5.91 4.32 -22.73
CA ILE A 424 7.28 3.77 -22.65
C ILE A 424 7.87 3.96 -21.24
N VAL A 425 7.64 5.12 -20.61
CA VAL A 425 8.03 5.37 -19.22
C VAL A 425 7.20 4.53 -18.25
N SER A 426 5.90 4.35 -18.48
CA SER A 426 5.06 3.46 -17.67
C SER A 426 5.59 2.02 -17.68
N TYR A 427 6.06 1.55 -18.85
CA TYR A 427 6.74 0.28 -19.00
C TYR A 427 8.11 0.26 -18.29
N ALA A 428 8.93 1.31 -18.41
CA ALA A 428 10.21 1.41 -17.70
C ALA A 428 10.06 1.32 -16.17
N LEU A 429 8.95 1.85 -15.64
CA LEU A 429 8.61 1.80 -14.22
C LEU A 429 8.06 0.44 -13.77
N PHE A 430 7.11 -0.12 -14.54
CA PHE A 430 6.33 -1.29 -14.15
C PHE A 430 6.10 -2.27 -15.33
N PRO A 431 7.13 -2.95 -15.86
CA PRO A 431 7.05 -3.66 -17.15
C PRO A 431 5.84 -4.60 -17.27
N GLN A 432 5.61 -5.45 -16.27
CA GLN A 432 4.52 -6.45 -16.29
C GLN A 432 3.12 -5.83 -16.10
N ILE A 433 3.00 -4.76 -15.30
CA ILE A 433 1.71 -4.06 -15.10
C ILE A 433 1.34 -3.28 -16.36
N ALA A 434 2.30 -2.52 -16.90
CA ALA A 434 2.13 -1.73 -18.10
C ALA A 434 1.83 -2.60 -19.32
N LYS A 435 2.59 -3.70 -19.52
CA LYS A 435 2.34 -4.68 -20.57
C LYS A 435 0.89 -5.19 -20.53
N LYS A 436 0.46 -5.71 -19.39
CA LYS A 436 -0.92 -6.19 -19.21
C LYS A 436 -1.95 -5.10 -19.53
N PHE A 437 -1.75 -3.89 -19.00
CA PHE A 437 -2.66 -2.76 -19.23
C PHE A 437 -2.73 -2.35 -20.71
N PHE A 438 -1.62 -2.40 -21.45
CA PHE A 438 -1.61 -2.15 -22.90
C PHE A 438 -2.32 -3.27 -23.66
N GLU A 439 -2.05 -4.54 -23.33
CA GLU A 439 -2.70 -5.70 -23.96
C GLU A 439 -4.23 -5.69 -23.76
N GLU A 440 -4.69 -5.30 -22.56
CA GLU A 440 -6.12 -5.11 -22.26
C GLU A 440 -6.74 -3.89 -22.95
N ARG A 441 -5.97 -2.79 -23.07
CA ARG A 441 -6.36 -1.56 -23.79
C ARG A 441 -6.64 -1.84 -25.26
N GLU A 442 -5.74 -2.55 -25.94
CA GLU A 442 -5.90 -2.88 -27.37
C GLU A 442 -7.03 -3.89 -27.63
N GLN A 443 -7.34 -4.76 -26.66
CA GLN A 443 -8.48 -5.67 -26.72
C GLN A 443 -9.82 -4.98 -26.41
N GLY A 444 -9.80 -3.77 -25.83
CA GLY A 444 -11.00 -3.10 -25.30
C GLY A 444 -11.56 -3.75 -24.03
N VAL A 445 -10.85 -4.71 -23.44
CA VAL A 445 -11.27 -5.49 -22.25
C VAL A 445 -10.38 -5.10 -21.06
N ILE A 446 -10.56 -3.86 -20.60
CA ILE A 446 -9.80 -3.31 -19.47
C ILE A 446 -10.31 -3.91 -18.16
N SER A 447 -9.49 -4.70 -17.47
CA SER A 447 -9.81 -5.27 -16.15
C SER A 447 -9.93 -4.16 -15.12
N LYS A 448 -10.95 -4.26 -14.27
CA LYS A 448 -11.20 -3.31 -13.16
C LYS A 448 -11.57 -4.07 -11.90
N GLU A 449 -10.92 -3.74 -10.78
CA GLU A 449 -11.47 -4.11 -9.48
C GLU A 449 -12.78 -3.34 -9.25
N GLU A 450 -13.85 -4.09 -8.99
CA GLU A 450 -15.06 -3.52 -8.41
C GLU A 450 -14.80 -3.10 -6.96
N THR A 451 -15.18 -1.88 -6.61
CA THR A 451 -15.17 -1.41 -5.21
C THR A 451 -16.24 -2.17 -4.43
N LYS A 452 -15.86 -3.30 -3.81
CA LYS A 452 -16.80 -4.21 -3.12
C LYS A 452 -17.65 -3.46 -2.09
N SER A 453 -18.95 -3.35 -2.37
CA SER A 453 -19.89 -2.76 -1.42
C SER A 453 -20.07 -3.70 -0.21
N VAL A 454 -19.51 -3.32 0.94
CA VAL A 454 -19.72 -4.05 2.19
C VAL A 454 -21.16 -3.82 2.65
N LYS A 455 -22.05 -4.78 2.34
CA LYS A 455 -23.42 -4.83 2.89
C LYS A 455 -23.37 -5.14 4.39
N GLY A 456 -23.12 -4.11 5.20
CA GLY A 456 -23.20 -4.19 6.65
C GLY A 456 -24.58 -4.66 7.10
N SER A 457 -24.62 -5.74 7.87
CA SER A 457 -25.85 -6.33 8.38
C SER A 457 -26.44 -5.51 9.53
N SER A 458 -27.39 -4.63 9.21
CA SER A 458 -28.23 -3.96 10.22
C SER A 458 -29.71 -4.16 9.90
N GLY A 459 -30.31 -5.19 10.50
CA GLY A 459 -31.74 -5.42 10.42
C GLY A 459 -32.49 -4.51 11.39
N ILE A 460 -33.34 -3.63 10.86
CA ILE A 460 -34.64 -3.20 11.41
C ILE A 460 -35.45 -2.74 10.19
N ALA A 461 -36.68 -3.21 10.07
CA ALA A 461 -37.58 -2.83 8.98
C ALA A 461 -38.55 -1.75 9.46
N GLU A 462 -38.87 -0.79 8.60
CA GLU A 462 -40.18 -0.13 8.63
C GLU A 462 -40.60 0.28 7.21
N THR A 463 -41.91 0.31 6.96
CA THR A 463 -42.49 0.27 5.61
C THR A 463 -43.18 1.58 5.20
N LYS A 464 -43.13 1.89 3.90
CA LYS A 464 -44.20 2.61 3.19
C LYS A 464 -44.03 2.54 1.66
N GLU A 465 -45.06 2.04 1.00
CA GLU A 465 -45.30 2.23 -0.43
C GLU A 465 -45.78 3.68 -0.68
N THR A 466 -45.83 4.23 -1.90
CA THR A 466 -46.96 3.98 -2.83
C THR A 466 -46.71 4.60 -4.23
N LYS A 467 -46.84 3.77 -5.28
CA LYS A 467 -47.17 4.06 -6.70
C LYS A 467 -46.27 4.96 -7.59
N THR A 468 -45.53 4.29 -8.49
CA THR A 468 -45.74 4.23 -9.96
C THR A 468 -46.46 5.44 -10.60
N THR A 469 -45.94 6.10 -11.64
CA THR A 469 -45.80 5.65 -13.05
C THR A 469 -44.79 6.55 -13.84
N TRP A 470 -44.29 6.24 -15.07
CA TRP A 470 -44.50 5.11 -16.01
C TRP A 470 -43.23 4.82 -16.87
N LEU A 471 -43.41 4.14 -18.02
CA LEU A 471 -42.43 3.67 -19.02
C LEU A 471 -42.28 4.62 -20.23
N SER A 472 -41.26 4.54 -21.09
CA SER A 472 -40.74 3.38 -21.86
C SER A 472 -39.42 3.78 -22.55
N LYS A 473 -38.54 2.93 -23.11
CA LYS A 473 -38.33 1.45 -23.23
C LYS A 473 -36.87 1.28 -23.72
N GLU A 474 -36.17 0.14 -23.75
CA GLU A 474 -36.44 -1.28 -23.39
C GLU A 474 -35.15 -1.79 -22.64
N ASP A 475 -34.71 -3.05 -22.51
CA ASP A 475 -35.11 -4.38 -23.02
C ASP A 475 -34.67 -5.52 -22.06
N SER A 476 -34.99 -6.77 -22.40
CA SER A 476 -34.55 -8.07 -21.85
C SER A 476 -34.11 -8.13 -20.37
N ASN A 477 -35.00 -8.62 -19.50
CA ASN A 477 -34.59 -9.37 -18.30
C ASN A 477 -35.75 -10.23 -17.74
N LEU A 478 -35.41 -11.37 -17.13
CA LEU A 478 -36.39 -12.29 -16.51
C LEU A 478 -37.09 -11.65 -15.31
N ASN A 479 -38.37 -11.94 -15.13
CA ASN A 479 -39.18 -11.33 -14.07
C ASN A 479 -39.00 -12.07 -12.74
N LEU A 480 -38.87 -11.30 -11.65
CA LEU A 480 -38.78 -11.80 -10.28
C LEU A 480 -40.03 -12.58 -9.83
N GLN A 481 -41.12 -12.50 -10.59
CA GLN A 481 -42.34 -13.29 -10.42
C GLN A 481 -42.22 -14.70 -11.03
N GLU A 482 -41.61 -14.84 -12.22
CA GLU A 482 -41.39 -16.13 -12.89
C GLU A 482 -40.45 -17.03 -12.07
N ILE A 483 -39.42 -16.43 -11.45
CA ILE A 483 -38.51 -17.13 -10.53
C ILE A 483 -39.26 -17.68 -9.30
N LYS A 484 -40.29 -16.99 -8.80
CA LYS A 484 -41.12 -17.48 -7.68
C LYS A 484 -42.01 -18.65 -8.10
N GLU A 485 -42.60 -18.58 -9.29
CA GLU A 485 -43.40 -19.68 -9.84
C GLU A 485 -42.53 -20.92 -10.08
N LEU A 486 -41.30 -20.77 -10.58
CA LEU A 486 -40.32 -21.86 -10.69
C LEU A 486 -39.95 -22.47 -9.32
N ILE A 487 -39.70 -21.65 -8.29
CA ILE A 487 -39.44 -22.15 -6.92
C ILE A 487 -40.66 -22.90 -6.37
N GLN A 488 -41.88 -22.38 -6.58
CA GLN A 488 -43.10 -23.04 -6.11
C GLN A 488 -43.34 -24.38 -6.82
N ILE A 489 -43.07 -24.49 -8.12
CA ILE A 489 -43.11 -25.76 -8.86
C ILE A 489 -42.09 -26.77 -8.31
N ILE A 490 -40.89 -26.31 -7.94
CA ILE A 490 -39.85 -27.15 -7.32
C ILE A 490 -40.26 -27.58 -5.89
N ASP A 491 -41.00 -26.75 -5.15
CA ASP A 491 -41.52 -27.13 -3.84
C ASP A 491 -42.71 -28.11 -3.92
N GLU A 492 -43.62 -27.93 -4.88
CA GLU A 492 -44.80 -28.78 -5.13
C GLU A 492 -44.49 -30.09 -5.89
N THR A 493 -43.25 -30.31 -6.33
CA THR A 493 -42.81 -31.55 -7.01
C THR A 493 -41.62 -32.23 -6.31
N GLU A 494 -41.31 -33.46 -6.73
CA GLU A 494 -40.13 -34.21 -6.29
C GLU A 494 -38.82 -33.78 -7.00
N ILE A 495 -38.85 -32.68 -7.77
CA ILE A 495 -37.68 -32.16 -8.48
C ILE A 495 -36.69 -31.58 -7.45
N SER A 496 -35.52 -32.20 -7.34
CA SER A 496 -34.46 -31.82 -6.40
C SER A 496 -33.51 -30.75 -6.94
N GLU A 497 -33.40 -30.62 -8.26
CA GLU A 497 -32.59 -29.61 -8.95
C GLU A 497 -33.24 -29.24 -10.29
N LEU A 498 -33.27 -27.96 -10.63
CA LEU A 498 -33.79 -27.44 -11.89
C LEU A 498 -32.80 -26.43 -12.48
N ASN A 499 -32.42 -26.65 -13.74
CA ASN A 499 -31.46 -25.83 -14.48
C ASN A 499 -32.14 -25.28 -15.74
N LEU A 500 -32.07 -23.97 -15.96
CA LEU A 500 -32.77 -23.28 -17.05
C LEU A 500 -31.83 -22.24 -17.70
N GLU A 501 -31.79 -22.22 -19.03
CA GLU A 501 -30.91 -21.40 -19.85
C GLU A 501 -31.72 -20.72 -20.97
N SER A 502 -31.72 -19.38 -20.99
CA SER A 502 -32.34 -18.57 -22.05
C SER A 502 -31.61 -17.23 -22.17
N ASP A 503 -31.40 -16.76 -23.40
CA ASP A 503 -30.88 -15.42 -23.75
C ASP A 503 -29.71 -14.93 -22.88
N GLY A 504 -28.70 -15.79 -22.71
CA GLY A 504 -27.47 -15.48 -21.98
C GLY A 504 -27.53 -15.64 -20.45
N VAL A 505 -28.71 -15.90 -19.88
CA VAL A 505 -28.88 -16.12 -18.43
C VAL A 505 -28.96 -17.61 -18.13
N LYS A 506 -28.17 -18.07 -17.14
CA LYS A 506 -28.24 -19.43 -16.58
C LYS A 506 -28.73 -19.36 -15.14
N ILE A 507 -29.78 -20.12 -14.84
CA ILE A 507 -30.37 -20.23 -13.51
C ILE A 507 -30.30 -21.70 -13.06
N SER A 508 -29.84 -21.92 -11.84
CA SER A 508 -29.82 -23.22 -11.17
C SER A 508 -30.50 -23.09 -9.81
N ILE A 509 -31.47 -23.95 -9.53
CA ILE A 509 -32.25 -23.95 -8.28
C ILE A 509 -32.19 -25.37 -7.70
N ARG A 510 -31.83 -25.50 -6.42
CA ARG A 510 -31.61 -26.80 -5.76
C ARG A 510 -32.25 -26.84 -4.37
N LYS A 511 -32.94 -27.94 -4.05
CA LYS A 511 -33.70 -28.13 -2.80
C LYS A 511 -32.77 -28.64 -1.69
N GLY A 512 -32.68 -27.90 -0.57
CA GLY A 512 -31.82 -28.23 0.58
C GLY A 512 -32.50 -29.14 1.62
N PRO A 513 -31.74 -29.90 2.43
CA PRO A 513 -32.31 -30.80 3.43
C PRO A 513 -32.86 -30.04 4.65
N ASN A 514 -34.17 -30.18 4.89
CA ASN A 514 -34.84 -29.63 6.08
C ASN A 514 -34.60 -30.50 7.32
N GLN A 515 -34.11 -29.90 8.40
CA GLN A 515 -34.34 -30.39 9.77
C GLN A 515 -34.75 -29.24 10.68
N VAL A 516 -35.98 -29.33 11.21
CA VAL A 516 -36.51 -28.46 12.27
C VAL A 516 -37.25 -29.35 13.26
N ALA A 517 -36.83 -29.34 14.52
CA ALA A 517 -37.52 -30.01 15.63
C ALA A 517 -37.31 -29.21 16.92
N GLY A 518 -38.40 -28.94 17.66
CA GLY A 518 -38.39 -28.07 18.84
C GLY A 518 -38.85 -28.78 20.12
N VAL A 519 -38.14 -28.46 21.21
CA VAL A 519 -38.58 -28.29 22.62
C VAL A 519 -39.83 -29.04 23.10
N PRO A 520 -39.73 -29.77 24.23
CA PRO A 520 -40.47 -29.30 25.41
C PRO A 520 -39.59 -29.09 26.66
N VAL A 521 -40.14 -28.39 27.66
CA VAL A 521 -39.42 -27.88 28.85
C VAL A 521 -39.70 -28.73 30.10
N THR A 522 -38.65 -29.05 30.87
CA THR A 522 -38.71 -29.33 32.33
C THR A 522 -37.49 -28.70 33.03
N ALA A 523 -37.49 -28.63 34.36
CA ALA A 523 -36.69 -27.63 35.10
C ALA A 523 -35.82 -28.15 36.26
N ALA A 524 -34.78 -27.36 36.53
CA ALA A 524 -34.12 -27.11 37.83
C ALA A 524 -33.00 -28.06 38.38
N ALA A 525 -32.10 -27.39 39.12
CA ALA A 525 -31.27 -27.88 40.24
C ALA A 525 -29.83 -28.44 40.03
N ARG A 526 -28.85 -27.51 40.13
CA ARG A 526 -27.68 -27.49 41.06
C ARG A 526 -26.51 -28.51 41.00
N GLN A 527 -25.32 -27.89 41.12
CA GLN A 527 -24.10 -28.30 41.87
C GLN A 527 -23.17 -29.43 41.34
N VAL A 528 -22.07 -28.97 40.72
CA VAL A 528 -20.65 -29.14 41.19
C VAL A 528 -20.39 -30.22 42.27
N ASP A 529 -19.56 -31.23 41.99
CA ASP A 529 -18.19 -31.35 42.58
C ASP A 529 -17.27 -32.42 41.90
N ARG A 530 -16.05 -32.56 42.43
CA ARG A 530 -14.78 -33.14 41.91
C ARG A 530 -14.64 -34.67 41.67
N ALA A 531 -14.12 -34.99 40.47
CA ALA A 531 -12.81 -35.63 40.17
C ALA A 531 -12.45 -37.12 40.50
N LEU A 532 -11.38 -37.57 39.79
CA LEU A 532 -10.52 -38.78 39.92
C LEU A 532 -11.01 -40.12 39.32
N GLY A 533 -10.21 -40.73 38.42
CA GLY A 533 -10.21 -42.20 38.21
C GLY A 533 -9.88 -42.75 36.80
N ALA A 534 -8.61 -43.11 36.57
CA ALA A 534 -8.08 -44.20 35.70
C ALA A 534 -8.45 -44.33 34.18
N ASP A 535 -7.39 -44.38 33.37
CA ASP A 535 -7.26 -45.12 32.09
C ASP A 535 -7.56 -46.64 32.25
N PRO A 536 -8.03 -47.39 31.22
CA PRO A 536 -7.26 -47.55 29.97
C PRO A 536 -8.00 -47.75 28.61
N VAL A 537 -7.41 -47.15 27.57
CA VAL A 537 -7.21 -47.68 26.20
C VAL A 537 -8.32 -48.52 25.54
N VAL A 538 -9.07 -47.89 24.62
CA VAL A 538 -9.62 -48.53 23.40
C VAL A 538 -9.43 -47.60 22.20
N ARG A 539 -9.02 -48.14 21.05
CA ARG A 539 -8.93 -47.41 19.76
C ARG A 539 -10.25 -47.50 18.99
N VAL A 540 -10.82 -46.39 18.53
CA VAL A 540 -11.47 -46.22 17.21
C VAL A 540 -11.35 -44.74 16.81
N SER A 541 -11.01 -44.45 15.55
CA SER A 541 -11.03 -43.09 14.98
C SER A 541 -12.34 -42.80 14.26
N PRO A 542 -12.92 -41.59 14.35
CA PRO A 542 -13.84 -41.08 13.35
C PRO A 542 -13.06 -40.36 12.23
N ASN A 543 -13.32 -40.71 10.97
CA ASN A 543 -12.82 -39.93 9.84
C ASN A 543 -13.48 -38.54 9.82
N VAL A 544 -12.71 -37.52 9.49
CA VAL A 544 -13.21 -36.30 8.85
C VAL A 544 -12.57 -36.28 7.46
N GLU A 545 -13.37 -36.42 6.42
CA GLU A 545 -12.89 -36.39 5.04
C GLU A 545 -12.56 -34.95 4.66
N THR A 546 -11.27 -34.63 4.61
CA THR A 546 -10.79 -33.39 3.97
C THR A 546 -10.77 -33.58 2.46
N VAL A 547 -11.27 -32.58 1.72
CA VAL A 547 -11.24 -32.57 0.26
C VAL A 547 -9.82 -32.24 -0.20
N VAL A 548 -9.00 -33.28 -0.38
CA VAL A 548 -7.62 -33.16 -0.84
C VAL A 548 -7.60 -32.74 -2.31
N ALA A 549 -7.08 -31.54 -2.59
CA ALA A 549 -6.65 -31.17 -3.93
C ALA A 549 -5.41 -31.99 -4.31
N ASN A 550 -5.30 -32.42 -5.57
CA ASN A 550 -4.23 -33.32 -6.04
C ASN A 550 -2.85 -32.64 -6.03
N THR A 551 -2.17 -32.69 -4.88
CA THR A 551 -0.72 -32.45 -4.79
C THR A 551 0.03 -33.73 -5.17
N PRO A 552 1.12 -33.68 -5.97
CA PRO A 552 1.95 -34.86 -6.22
C PRO A 552 2.54 -35.41 -4.91
N GLU A 553 2.40 -36.71 -4.65
CA GLU A 553 3.04 -37.32 -3.48
C GLU A 553 4.57 -37.22 -3.60
N ALA A 554 5.22 -36.84 -2.50
CA ALA A 554 6.67 -36.75 -2.41
C ALA A 554 7.28 -38.17 -2.34
N VAL A 555 8.21 -38.49 -3.24
CA VAL A 555 8.90 -39.79 -3.23
C VAL A 555 9.99 -39.79 -2.15
N VAL A 556 9.58 -40.00 -0.89
CA VAL A 556 10.47 -40.00 0.27
C VAL A 556 11.10 -41.37 0.49
N ASN A 557 12.41 -41.46 0.28
CA ASN A 557 13.26 -42.61 0.59
C ASN A 557 14.21 -42.27 1.76
N ALA A 558 14.91 -43.27 2.31
CA ALA A 558 15.83 -43.07 3.44
C ALA A 558 17.02 -42.11 3.19
N ASN A 559 17.28 -41.74 1.93
CA ASN A 559 18.34 -40.82 1.52
C ASN A 559 17.82 -39.46 1.00
N THR A 560 16.51 -39.18 1.10
CA THR A 560 15.91 -37.94 0.57
C THR A 560 15.49 -36.97 1.66
N GLU A 561 15.79 -35.69 1.47
CA GLU A 561 15.32 -34.57 2.29
C GLU A 561 14.27 -33.74 1.54
N ILE A 562 13.47 -32.97 2.28
CA ILE A 562 12.45 -32.07 1.71
C ILE A 562 12.80 -30.62 2.01
N ILE A 563 12.76 -29.76 0.99
CA ILE A 563 12.71 -28.31 1.18
C ILE A 563 11.22 -27.92 1.18
N SER A 564 10.73 -27.40 2.31
CA SER A 564 9.35 -26.91 2.47
C SER A 564 9.27 -25.38 2.42
N ALA A 565 8.11 -24.86 2.07
CA ALA A 565 7.79 -23.44 2.11
C ALA A 565 7.85 -22.91 3.56
N PRO A 566 8.71 -21.92 3.87
CA PRO A 566 8.86 -21.40 5.24
C PRO A 566 7.83 -20.32 5.60
N MET A 567 6.90 -20.01 4.69
CA MET A 567 5.85 -18.99 4.81
C MET A 567 4.75 -19.26 3.78
N VAL A 568 3.56 -18.70 4.00
CA VAL A 568 2.48 -18.69 2.99
C VAL A 568 2.83 -17.66 1.91
N GLY A 569 2.62 -17.98 0.62
CA GLY A 569 2.90 -17.07 -0.49
C GLY A 569 2.70 -17.73 -1.86
N THR A 570 3.20 -17.11 -2.93
CA THR A 570 3.17 -17.65 -4.31
C THR A 570 4.54 -18.21 -4.69
N PHE A 571 4.60 -19.45 -5.17
CA PHE A 571 5.86 -20.10 -5.57
C PHE A 571 6.30 -19.69 -6.99
N TYR A 572 7.55 -19.23 -7.13
CA TYR A 572 8.19 -18.91 -8.41
C TYR A 572 9.50 -19.70 -8.57
N SER A 573 9.61 -20.47 -9.65
CA SER A 573 10.79 -21.32 -9.90
C SER A 573 11.97 -20.56 -10.52
N SER A 574 11.77 -19.31 -10.98
CA SER A 574 12.76 -18.45 -11.63
C SER A 574 12.75 -17.03 -11.05
N GLN A 575 13.76 -16.22 -11.39
CA GLN A 575 13.87 -14.83 -10.91
C GLN A 575 12.91 -13.86 -11.63
N SER A 576 12.43 -14.25 -12.81
CA SER A 576 11.46 -13.53 -13.64
C SER A 576 10.82 -14.49 -14.66
N PRO A 577 9.62 -14.18 -15.21
CA PRO A 577 8.92 -15.07 -16.16
C PRO A 577 9.74 -15.46 -17.40
N ASP A 578 10.63 -14.58 -17.84
CA ASP A 578 11.47 -14.76 -19.04
C ASP A 578 12.86 -15.37 -18.73
N SER A 579 13.12 -15.74 -17.47
CA SER A 579 14.40 -16.31 -17.02
C SER A 579 14.29 -17.80 -16.70
N ASP A 580 15.41 -18.50 -16.86
CA ASP A 580 15.55 -19.91 -16.47
C ASP A 580 15.23 -20.16 -15.00
N ALA A 581 14.70 -21.34 -14.69
CA ALA A 581 14.48 -21.77 -13.32
C ALA A 581 15.80 -21.89 -12.54
N PHE A 582 15.81 -21.46 -11.27
CA PHE A 582 16.98 -21.50 -10.38
C PHE A 582 17.61 -22.89 -10.29
N VAL A 583 16.77 -23.92 -10.23
CA VAL A 583 17.16 -25.33 -10.28
C VAL A 583 16.23 -26.16 -11.16
N LYS A 584 16.76 -27.22 -11.76
CA LYS A 584 16.04 -28.17 -12.61
C LYS A 584 16.16 -29.59 -12.05
N VAL A 585 15.18 -30.45 -12.30
CA VAL A 585 15.23 -31.86 -11.88
C VAL A 585 16.47 -32.53 -12.50
N GLY A 586 17.24 -33.23 -11.68
CA GLY A 586 18.53 -33.84 -12.01
C GLY A 586 19.76 -32.99 -11.66
N GLN A 587 19.59 -31.71 -11.32
CA GLN A 587 20.68 -30.80 -10.96
C GLN A 587 21.18 -31.04 -9.52
N MET A 588 22.50 -30.93 -9.32
CA MET A 588 23.10 -30.85 -7.97
C MET A 588 22.93 -29.45 -7.39
N VAL A 589 22.59 -29.37 -6.11
CA VAL A 589 22.53 -28.15 -5.30
C VAL A 589 23.51 -28.20 -4.14
N GLU A 590 24.07 -27.06 -3.79
CA GLU A 590 24.89 -26.84 -2.60
C GLU A 590 24.05 -26.19 -1.47
N VAL A 591 24.50 -26.36 -0.22
CA VAL A 591 23.91 -25.64 0.93
C VAL A 591 24.07 -24.13 0.74
N GLY A 592 22.99 -23.37 0.90
CA GLY A 592 22.96 -21.92 0.65
C GLY A 592 22.71 -21.53 -0.81
N GLN A 593 22.54 -22.48 -1.75
CA GLN A 593 22.14 -22.17 -3.12
C GLN A 593 20.64 -21.84 -3.17
N ILE A 594 20.26 -20.74 -3.83
CA ILE A 594 18.86 -20.37 -4.08
C ILE A 594 18.20 -21.42 -4.99
N VAL A 595 17.04 -21.94 -4.58
CA VAL A 595 16.26 -22.97 -5.30
C VAL A 595 14.93 -22.45 -5.86
N CYS A 596 14.33 -21.44 -5.23
CA CYS A 596 13.15 -20.75 -5.73
C CYS A 596 12.99 -19.36 -5.08
N ILE A 597 11.96 -18.64 -5.49
CA ILE A 597 11.40 -17.51 -4.76
C ILE A 597 10.00 -17.90 -4.25
N VAL A 598 9.65 -17.44 -3.05
CA VAL A 598 8.25 -17.35 -2.61
C VAL A 598 7.89 -15.87 -2.49
N GLU A 599 6.99 -15.38 -3.33
CA GLU A 599 6.42 -14.04 -3.14
C GLU A 599 5.45 -14.12 -1.96
N ALA A 600 5.83 -13.49 -0.85
CA ALA A 600 4.98 -13.35 0.31
C ALA A 600 5.00 -11.89 0.74
N MET A 601 3.87 -11.36 1.21
CA MET A 601 3.82 -10.00 1.78
C MET A 601 4.25 -8.89 0.77
N LYS A 602 4.14 -9.15 -0.54
CA LYS A 602 4.65 -8.34 -1.68
C LYS A 602 6.17 -8.13 -1.68
N LEU A 603 6.93 -9.10 -1.14
CA LEU A 603 8.38 -9.18 -1.17
C LEU A 603 8.81 -10.52 -1.81
N MET A 604 9.95 -10.52 -2.51
CA MET A 604 10.50 -11.71 -3.14
C MET A 604 11.47 -12.42 -2.18
N ASN A 605 10.99 -13.49 -1.54
CA ASN A 605 11.76 -14.25 -0.56
C ASN A 605 12.54 -15.36 -1.28
N GLU A 606 13.83 -15.15 -1.49
CA GLU A 606 14.77 -16.17 -1.96
C GLU A 606 14.80 -17.34 -0.97
N ILE A 607 14.49 -18.55 -1.44
CA ILE A 607 14.58 -19.79 -0.64
C ILE A 607 15.90 -20.47 -0.99
N GLU A 608 16.75 -20.66 0.03
CA GLU A 608 18.05 -21.30 -0.08
C GLU A 608 17.98 -22.77 0.37
N SER A 609 18.75 -23.67 -0.25
CA SER A 609 18.78 -25.08 0.13
C SER A 609 19.48 -25.27 1.49
N GLU A 610 18.78 -25.87 2.46
CA GLU A 610 19.37 -26.32 3.72
C GLU A 610 20.26 -27.59 3.52
N PHE A 611 20.23 -28.21 2.33
CA PHE A 611 20.91 -29.47 2.03
C PHE A 611 21.80 -29.42 0.78
N LYS A 612 22.89 -30.19 0.78
CA LYS A 612 23.61 -30.59 -0.43
C LYS A 612 22.99 -31.86 -0.97
N GLY A 613 22.81 -31.95 -2.28
CA GLY A 613 22.27 -33.14 -2.94
C GLY A 613 21.78 -32.87 -4.35
N LYS A 614 20.98 -33.77 -4.90
CA LYS A 614 20.41 -33.72 -6.24
C LYS A 614 18.91 -33.46 -6.17
N VAL A 615 18.39 -32.49 -6.91
CA VAL A 615 16.95 -32.25 -7.03
C VAL A 615 16.32 -33.43 -7.79
N ILE A 616 15.48 -34.23 -7.15
CA ILE A 616 14.80 -35.36 -7.80
C ILE A 616 13.34 -35.06 -8.15
N GLN A 617 12.70 -34.12 -7.45
CA GLN A 617 11.30 -33.76 -7.68
C GLN A 617 11.07 -32.28 -7.31
N VAL A 618 10.24 -31.59 -8.09
CA VAL A 618 9.63 -30.30 -7.73
C VAL A 618 8.15 -30.59 -7.46
N LEU A 619 7.62 -30.08 -6.34
CA LEU A 619 6.29 -30.40 -5.83
C LEU A 619 5.30 -29.24 -5.91
N ALA A 620 5.79 -28.01 -6.01
CA ALA A 620 4.98 -26.82 -6.27
C ALA A 620 4.99 -26.44 -7.76
N GLU A 621 3.84 -26.03 -8.28
CA GLU A 621 3.70 -25.51 -9.64
C GLU A 621 3.97 -23.99 -9.67
N ASN A 622 4.69 -23.53 -10.70
CA ASN A 622 5.11 -22.14 -10.81
C ASN A 622 3.92 -21.17 -11.01
N GLY A 623 3.79 -20.22 -10.09
CA GLY A 623 2.71 -19.23 -10.05
C GLY A 623 1.54 -19.63 -9.15
N GLN A 624 1.56 -20.81 -8.53
CA GLN A 624 0.52 -21.25 -7.57
C GLN A 624 0.80 -20.77 -6.14
N PRO A 625 -0.24 -20.60 -5.31
CA PRO A 625 -0.08 -20.39 -3.88
C PRO A 625 0.49 -21.64 -3.18
N VAL A 626 1.25 -21.43 -2.12
CA VAL A 626 1.80 -22.46 -1.23
C VAL A 626 1.58 -22.11 0.24
N GLU A 627 1.28 -23.11 1.06
CA GLU A 627 1.05 -22.97 2.49
C GLU A 627 2.33 -23.15 3.33
N TYR A 628 2.33 -22.62 4.57
CA TYR A 628 3.45 -22.81 5.50
C TYR A 628 3.69 -24.31 5.77
N GLY A 629 4.93 -24.77 5.53
CA GLY A 629 5.34 -26.17 5.68
C GLY A 629 5.10 -27.04 4.44
N GLN A 630 4.42 -26.54 3.40
CA GLN A 630 4.16 -27.30 2.16
C GLN A 630 5.47 -27.72 1.48
N PRO A 631 5.67 -29.00 1.13
CA PRO A 631 6.83 -29.45 0.37
C PRO A 631 6.96 -28.74 -0.99
N LEU A 632 8.15 -28.22 -1.29
CA LEU A 632 8.49 -27.55 -2.56
C LEU A 632 9.42 -28.39 -3.42
N PHE A 633 10.44 -29.02 -2.82
CA PHE A 633 11.44 -29.84 -3.51
C PHE A 633 11.78 -31.10 -2.72
N VAL A 634 12.15 -32.16 -3.42
CA VAL A 634 12.79 -33.36 -2.85
C VAL A 634 14.24 -33.44 -3.32
N ILE A 635 15.17 -33.61 -2.38
CA ILE A 635 16.62 -33.62 -2.58
C ILE A 635 17.19 -34.98 -2.18
N GLU A 636 17.85 -35.70 -3.09
CA GLU A 636 18.61 -36.94 -2.81
C GLU A 636 20.05 -36.58 -2.40
N LYS A 637 20.56 -37.11 -1.28
CA LYS A 637 21.90 -36.80 -0.74
C LYS A 637 23.07 -37.39 -1.54
#